data_AF-A0A0F9I4H5-F1
#
_entry.id   AF-A0A0F9I4H5-F1
#
_cell.length_a   1.000
_cell.length_b   1.000
_cell.length_c   1.000
_cell.angle_alpha   90.00
_cell.angle_beta   90.00
_cell.angle_gamma   90.00
#
_symmetry.space_group_name_H-M   'P 1'
#
loop_
_entity.id
_entity.type
_entity.pdbx_description
1 polymer ?
#
loop_
_entity_poly.entity_id
_entity_poly.type
_entity_poly.pdbx_seq_one_letter_code
_entity_poly.pdbx_strand_id
1 'polypeptide(L)'
;ATLADMNIYYPGDEGRLLCGKEKKWDSPEKIISYLSANSAMIIPHMHFGADWRGYDPDLYRVMEIYSQHGSAEYIGCARQIPYLDNQLQKSSEGNIDTTLQEILARGMKLGITAGSDSHSGRPGLSNWTRVARTYNGGLTAVFAREKIRESTQWP
;
A
#
# COMPACT_ATOMS: atom_id res chain seq x y z
N ALA A 1 -10.61 -1.17 -14.88
CA ALA A 1 -9.18 -1.23 -14.54
C ALA A 1 -8.96 -2.52 -13.78
N THR A 2 -7.87 -3.23 -14.08
CA THR A 2 -7.45 -4.43 -13.32
C THR A 2 -6.45 -4.10 -12.23
N LEU A 3 -5.90 -2.88 -12.24
CA LEU A 3 -5.03 -2.36 -11.20
C LEU A 3 -5.83 -2.22 -9.90
N ALA A 4 -5.35 -2.88 -8.85
CA ALA A 4 -5.83 -2.68 -7.49
C ALA A 4 -5.35 -1.31 -6.94
N ASP A 5 -5.76 -0.96 -5.73
CA ASP A 5 -5.41 0.34 -5.14
C ASP A 5 -3.94 0.37 -4.70
N MET A 6 -3.15 1.20 -5.38
CA MET A 6 -1.71 1.29 -5.21
C MET A 6 -1.26 2.73 -5.27
N ASN A 7 -0.47 3.14 -4.28
CA ASN A 7 0.11 4.47 -4.22
C ASN A 7 1.52 4.44 -4.81
N ILE A 8 1.81 5.39 -5.69
CA ILE A 8 3.12 5.55 -6.32
C ILE A 8 3.83 6.74 -5.67
N TYR A 9 5.02 6.49 -5.15
CA TYR A 9 5.87 7.50 -4.51
C TYR A 9 7.12 7.72 -5.34
N TYR A 10 7.46 8.98 -5.57
CA TYR A 10 8.70 9.38 -6.21
C TYR A 10 9.67 9.91 -5.15
N PRO A 11 10.99 9.70 -5.30
CA PRO A 11 11.97 10.13 -4.32
C PRO A 11 12.21 11.64 -4.34
N GLY A 12 11.87 12.33 -5.44
CA GLY A 12 11.99 13.77 -5.59
C GLY A 12 10.72 14.54 -5.24
N ASP A 13 10.66 15.79 -5.66
CA ASP A 13 9.48 16.66 -5.50
C ASP A 13 8.54 16.60 -6.72
N GLU A 14 8.96 15.90 -7.77
CA GLU A 14 8.27 15.78 -9.04
C GLU A 14 8.00 14.30 -9.38
N GLY A 15 6.91 14.06 -10.10
CA GLY A 15 6.51 12.73 -10.51
C GLY A 15 5.27 12.73 -11.41
N ARG A 16 5.16 11.76 -12.31
CA ARG A 16 4.00 11.68 -13.20
C ARG A 16 2.81 11.10 -12.47
N LEU A 17 1.66 11.75 -12.61
CA LEU A 17 0.38 11.16 -12.25
C LEU A 17 0.04 10.05 -13.27
N LEU A 18 0.01 8.81 -12.80
CA LEU A 18 -0.40 7.66 -13.60
C LEU A 18 -1.89 7.38 -13.36
N CYS A 19 -2.67 7.36 -14.43
CA CYS A 19 -4.09 7.08 -14.36
C CYS A 19 -4.36 5.61 -14.73
N GLY A 20 -4.78 4.80 -13.76
CA GLY A 20 -5.12 3.38 -13.96
C GLY A 20 -6.31 3.14 -14.91
N LYS A 21 -6.99 4.19 -15.38
CA LYS A 21 -8.01 4.09 -16.46
C LYS A 21 -7.40 4.10 -17.86
N GLU A 22 -6.14 4.52 -18.01
CA GLU A 22 -5.43 4.49 -19.29
C GLU A 22 -4.82 3.11 -19.50
N LYS A 23 -5.09 2.47 -20.66
CA LYS A 23 -4.64 1.10 -20.98
C LYS A 23 -3.13 0.87 -20.92
N LYS A 24 -2.32 1.93 -20.97
CA LYS A 24 -0.86 1.86 -20.84
C LYS A 24 -0.39 1.80 -19.37
N TRP A 25 -1.27 2.05 -18.40
CA TRP A 25 -0.94 2.13 -16.97
C TRP A 25 -1.84 1.23 -16.09
N ASP A 26 -2.68 0.37 -16.66
CA ASP A 26 -3.74 -0.34 -15.96
C ASP A 26 -3.36 -1.71 -15.38
N SER A 27 -2.06 -2.05 -15.39
CA SER A 27 -1.49 -3.21 -14.70
C SER A 27 -0.07 -2.91 -14.19
N PRO A 28 0.41 -3.60 -13.13
CA PRO A 28 1.73 -3.34 -12.60
C PRO A 28 2.83 -3.65 -13.62
N GLU A 29 2.73 -4.77 -14.34
CA GLU A 29 3.68 -5.17 -15.39
C GLU A 29 3.95 -4.06 -16.44
N LYS A 30 2.93 -3.26 -16.77
CA LYS A 30 3.05 -2.16 -17.74
C LYS A 30 3.75 -0.93 -17.18
N ILE A 31 3.74 -0.76 -15.87
CA ILE A 31 4.29 0.43 -15.22
C ILE A 31 5.70 0.19 -14.64
N ILE A 32 6.10 -1.07 -14.40
CA ILE A 32 7.41 -1.44 -13.84
C ILE A 32 8.57 -0.68 -14.49
N SER A 33 8.74 -0.79 -15.82
CA SER A 33 9.87 -0.14 -16.50
C SER A 33 9.87 1.38 -16.33
N TYR A 34 8.69 2.01 -16.31
CA TYR A 34 8.57 3.43 -16.06
C TYR A 34 8.95 3.77 -14.61
N LEU A 35 8.46 3.01 -13.63
CA LEU A 35 8.75 3.25 -12.22
C LEU A 35 10.22 3.02 -11.89
N SER A 36 10.83 1.95 -12.38
CA SER A 36 12.27 1.67 -12.20
C SER A 36 13.12 2.80 -12.78
N ALA A 37 12.78 3.30 -13.98
CA ALA A 37 13.51 4.41 -14.60
C ALA A 37 13.40 5.74 -13.83
N ASN A 38 12.39 5.89 -12.97
CA ASN A 38 12.16 7.08 -12.15
C ASN A 38 12.47 6.86 -10.66
N SER A 39 13.09 5.72 -10.30
CA SER A 39 13.36 5.34 -8.91
C SER A 39 12.13 5.41 -8.00
N ALA A 40 10.95 5.19 -8.59
CA ALA A 40 9.68 5.27 -7.89
C ALA A 40 9.40 3.97 -7.10
N MET A 41 8.47 4.05 -6.16
CA MET A 41 8.06 2.93 -5.32
C MET A 41 6.55 2.77 -5.34
N ILE A 42 6.09 1.54 -5.23
CA ILE A 42 4.69 1.18 -5.02
C ILE A 42 4.50 0.86 -3.53
N ILE A 43 3.52 1.49 -2.90
CA ILE A 43 2.98 1.06 -1.60
C ILE A 43 1.53 0.65 -1.83
N PRO A 44 1.21 -0.65 -1.74
CA PRO A 44 -0.17 -1.11 -1.87
C PRO A 44 -1.06 -0.63 -0.72
N HIS A 45 -2.29 -0.22 -1.04
CA HIS A 45 -3.31 0.18 -0.06
C HIS A 45 -4.28 -0.98 0.19
N MET A 46 -4.08 -1.68 1.30
CA MET A 46 -4.62 -3.03 1.48
C MET A 46 -6.13 -3.08 1.74
N HIS A 47 -6.79 -1.95 2.02
CA HIS A 47 -8.24 -1.89 2.18
C HIS A 47 -9.01 -2.32 0.92
N PHE A 48 -8.44 -2.09 -0.27
CA PHE A 48 -9.02 -2.53 -1.54
C PHE A 48 -8.23 -3.67 -2.21
N GLY A 49 -7.21 -4.18 -1.52
CA GLY A 49 -6.29 -5.17 -2.03
C GLY A 49 -5.20 -4.59 -2.93
N ALA A 50 -4.35 -5.46 -3.43
CA ALA A 50 -3.14 -5.13 -4.16
C ALA A 50 -2.96 -6.07 -5.35
N ASP A 51 -2.34 -5.59 -6.42
CA ASP A 51 -2.00 -6.41 -7.58
C ASP A 51 -0.52 -6.74 -7.53
N TRP A 52 -0.21 -7.96 -7.12
CA TRP A 52 1.17 -8.42 -6.94
C TRP A 52 1.77 -9.02 -8.22
N ARG A 53 1.06 -8.99 -9.35
CA ARG A 53 1.60 -9.45 -10.65
C ARG A 53 2.74 -8.53 -11.05
N GLY A 54 3.93 -9.10 -11.27
CA GLY A 54 5.14 -8.30 -11.50
C GLY A 54 5.73 -7.70 -10.22
N TYR A 55 5.60 -8.39 -9.08
CA TYR A 55 6.36 -8.06 -7.88
C TYR A 55 7.85 -7.93 -8.21
N ASP A 56 8.41 -6.80 -7.79
CA ASP A 56 9.81 -6.43 -7.86
C ASP A 56 10.19 -5.87 -6.49
N PRO A 57 11.16 -6.45 -5.75
CA PRO A 57 11.54 -5.99 -4.42
C PRO A 57 12.04 -4.54 -4.38
N ASP A 58 12.52 -4.00 -5.50
CA ASP A 58 12.98 -2.61 -5.58
C ASP A 58 11.80 -1.62 -5.71
N LEU A 59 10.67 -2.09 -6.27
CA LEU A 59 9.44 -1.31 -6.40
C LEU A 59 8.49 -1.51 -5.23
N TYR A 60 8.34 -2.74 -4.72
CA TYR A 60 7.45 -3.11 -3.62
C TYR A 60 8.22 -3.28 -2.31
N ARG A 61 8.86 -2.20 -1.85
CA ARG A 61 9.73 -2.24 -0.66
C ARG A 61 8.97 -2.34 0.64
N VAL A 62 7.77 -1.76 0.72
CA VAL A 62 6.89 -1.82 1.89
C VAL A 62 5.43 -1.98 1.47
N MET A 63 4.62 -2.60 2.33
CA MET A 63 3.17 -2.61 2.21
C MET A 63 2.48 -1.91 3.38
N GLU A 64 1.29 -1.36 3.14
CA GLU A 64 0.41 -0.96 4.22
C GLU A 64 -0.07 -2.19 5.00
N ILE A 65 0.27 -2.30 6.27
CA ILE A 65 -0.26 -3.37 7.14
C ILE A 65 -1.52 -2.92 7.90
N TYR A 66 -1.68 -1.62 8.14
CA TYR A 66 -2.76 -1.10 8.98
C TYR A 66 -3.19 0.32 8.60
N SER A 67 -4.51 0.54 8.60
CA SER A 67 -5.13 1.86 8.53
C SER A 67 -6.46 1.95 9.28
N GLN A 68 -7.20 3.06 9.14
CA GLN A 68 -8.57 3.16 9.67
C GLN A 68 -9.48 2.03 9.18
N HIS A 69 -9.13 1.39 8.06
CA HIS A 69 -9.86 0.26 7.50
C HIS A 69 -9.59 -1.05 8.22
N GLY A 70 -8.47 -1.16 8.95
CA GLY A 70 -8.10 -2.35 9.71
C GLY A 70 -6.71 -2.87 9.38
N SER A 71 -6.43 -4.08 9.86
CA SER A 71 -5.18 -4.81 9.64
C SER A 71 -5.30 -5.79 8.46
N ALA A 72 -4.24 -5.84 7.66
CA ALA A 72 -4.04 -6.78 6.54
C ALA A 72 -3.05 -7.91 6.89
N GLU A 73 -2.75 -8.11 8.17
CA GLU A 73 -1.69 -9.04 8.59
C GLU A 73 -2.00 -10.50 8.23
N TYR A 74 -3.18 -10.99 8.64
CA TYR A 74 -3.71 -12.33 8.32
C TYR A 74 -5.24 -12.36 8.50
N ILE A 75 -5.91 -13.35 7.90
CA ILE A 75 -7.35 -13.54 8.07
C ILE A 75 -7.66 -13.95 9.53
N GLY A 76 -8.52 -13.19 10.20
CA GLY A 76 -8.89 -13.35 11.60
C GLY A 76 -8.03 -12.52 12.57
N CYS A 77 -7.12 -11.68 12.08
CA CYS A 77 -6.29 -10.84 12.95
C CYS A 77 -7.09 -9.79 13.73
N ALA A 78 -6.48 -9.27 14.80
CA ALA A 78 -7.09 -8.20 15.57
C ALA A 78 -7.32 -6.98 14.67
N ARG A 79 -8.54 -6.43 14.72
CA ARG A 79 -8.96 -5.30 13.88
C ARG A 79 -8.80 -5.56 12.39
N GLN A 80 -9.03 -6.80 11.94
CA GLN A 80 -9.02 -7.16 10.53
C GLN A 80 -9.81 -6.15 9.68
N ILE A 81 -9.32 -5.88 8.47
CA ILE A 81 -10.12 -5.22 7.44
C ILE A 81 -11.43 -6.01 7.27
N PRO A 82 -12.61 -5.41 7.51
CA PRO A 82 -13.88 -6.02 7.17
C PRO A 82 -13.86 -6.27 5.67
N TYR A 83 -14.04 -7.50 5.21
CA TYR A 83 -13.86 -7.95 3.82
C TYR A 83 -12.43 -8.26 3.36
N LEU A 84 -11.45 -8.44 4.27
CA LEU A 84 -10.15 -9.00 3.89
C LEU A 84 -10.27 -10.38 3.21
N ASP A 85 -11.28 -11.16 3.61
CA ASP A 85 -11.66 -12.44 3.02
C ASP A 85 -12.36 -12.32 1.65
N ASN A 86 -12.83 -11.12 1.30
CA ASN A 86 -13.69 -10.83 0.15
C ASN A 86 -13.44 -9.41 -0.41
N GLN A 87 -12.17 -9.06 -0.60
CA GLN A 87 -11.69 -7.72 -0.95
C GLN A 87 -12.54 -7.07 -2.07
N LEU A 88 -12.90 -5.81 -1.88
CA LEU A 88 -13.97 -5.14 -2.65
C LEU A 88 -13.65 -4.91 -4.14
N GLN A 89 -12.40 -5.11 -4.58
CA GLN A 89 -12.03 -5.12 -6.01
C GLN A 89 -11.91 -6.55 -6.56
N LYS A 90 -13.08 -7.16 -6.84
CA LYS A 90 -13.28 -8.56 -7.29
C LYS A 90 -12.89 -8.88 -8.74
N SER A 91 -12.15 -8.01 -9.45
CA SER A 91 -11.82 -8.23 -10.88
C SER A 91 -10.33 -8.30 -11.21
N SER A 92 -9.44 -8.22 -10.22
CA SER A 92 -8.01 -8.40 -10.45
C SER A 92 -7.58 -9.83 -10.08
N GLU A 93 -7.07 -10.57 -11.05
CA GLU A 93 -6.48 -11.90 -10.84
C GLU A 93 -5.28 -11.86 -9.88
N GLY A 94 -4.62 -10.69 -9.75
CA GLY A 94 -3.50 -10.48 -8.82
C GLY A 94 -3.89 -10.23 -7.37
N ASN A 95 -5.20 -10.15 -7.07
CA ASN A 95 -5.75 -9.82 -5.76
C ASN A 95 -6.18 -11.08 -4.95
N ILE A 96 -5.48 -12.19 -5.14
CA ILE A 96 -5.75 -13.49 -4.48
C ILE A 96 -4.65 -13.75 -3.43
N ASP A 97 -5.07 -14.04 -2.19
CA ASP A 97 -4.24 -14.25 -0.98
C ASP A 97 -3.17 -13.16 -0.79
N THR A 98 -3.60 -11.99 -0.32
CA THR A 98 -2.80 -10.76 -0.29
C THR A 98 -2.44 -10.30 1.12
N THR A 99 -2.72 -11.09 2.17
CA THR A 99 -2.30 -10.73 3.53
C THR A 99 -0.78 -10.72 3.66
N LEU A 100 -0.25 -10.01 4.66
CA LEU A 100 1.19 -9.98 4.94
C LEU A 100 1.75 -11.40 5.09
N GLN A 101 1.07 -12.26 5.85
CA GLN A 101 1.54 -13.63 6.06
C GLN A 101 1.55 -14.45 4.76
N GLU A 102 0.55 -14.28 3.89
CA GLU A 102 0.48 -14.99 2.61
C GLU A 102 1.58 -14.55 1.64
N ILE A 103 1.85 -13.25 1.53
CA ILE A 103 2.92 -12.76 0.66
C ILE A 103 4.32 -13.14 1.17
N LEU A 104 4.53 -13.14 2.49
CA LEU A 104 5.78 -13.60 3.10
C LEU A 104 5.94 -15.11 2.89
N ALA A 105 4.88 -15.91 3.02
CA ALA A 105 4.89 -17.34 2.75
C ALA A 105 5.18 -17.67 1.27
N ARG A 106 4.83 -16.77 0.35
CA ARG A 106 5.19 -16.84 -1.09
C ARG A 106 6.65 -16.46 -1.35
N GLY A 107 7.43 -16.07 -0.33
CA GLY A 107 8.85 -15.73 -0.43
C GLY A 107 9.13 -14.28 -0.83
N MET A 108 8.11 -13.42 -0.85
CA MET A 108 8.30 -11.99 -1.11
C MET A 108 9.07 -11.33 0.04
N LYS A 109 9.95 -10.38 -0.29
CA LYS A 109 10.77 -9.62 0.66
C LYS A 109 10.35 -8.16 0.66
N LEU A 110 9.74 -7.72 1.75
CA LEU A 110 9.30 -6.35 1.92
C LEU A 110 9.19 -6.02 3.40
N GLY A 111 9.26 -4.73 3.71
CA GLY A 111 8.90 -4.20 5.01
C GLY A 111 7.40 -3.92 5.10
N ILE A 112 7.02 -3.34 6.23
CA ILE A 112 5.66 -2.91 6.51
C ILE A 112 5.65 -1.44 6.89
N THR A 113 4.57 -0.76 6.54
CA THR A 113 4.25 0.58 7.02
C THR A 113 2.80 0.61 7.47
N ALA A 114 2.48 1.53 8.38
CA ALA A 114 1.12 1.78 8.82
C ALA A 114 0.83 3.26 8.64
N GLY A 115 -0.44 3.61 8.48
CA GLY A 115 -0.86 5.01 8.38
C GLY A 115 -2.33 5.11 8.72
N SER A 116 -2.75 6.23 9.30
CA SER A 116 -4.18 6.34 9.66
C SER A 116 -5.13 6.31 8.46
N ASP A 117 -4.64 6.67 7.27
CA ASP A 117 -5.46 6.99 6.11
C ASP A 117 -6.52 8.07 6.42
N SER A 118 -6.31 8.87 7.46
CA SER A 118 -7.29 9.87 7.86
C SER A 118 -7.36 11.00 6.84
N HIS A 119 -8.57 11.25 6.35
CA HIS A 119 -8.89 12.39 5.49
C HIS A 119 -9.32 13.63 6.32
N SER A 120 -9.09 13.63 7.64
CA SER A 120 -9.55 14.68 8.56
C SER A 120 -8.49 15.74 8.88
N GLY A 121 -7.22 15.48 8.56
CA GLY A 121 -6.09 16.34 8.92
C GLY A 121 -5.81 16.41 10.44
N ARG A 122 -6.39 15.51 11.25
CA ARG A 122 -6.21 15.47 12.71
C ARG A 122 -5.42 14.23 13.13
N PRO A 123 -4.14 14.37 13.57
CA PRO A 123 -3.36 13.24 14.06
C PRO A 123 -4.10 12.48 15.16
N GLY A 124 -4.21 11.14 15.01
CA GLY A 124 -4.83 10.26 16.01
C GLY A 124 -6.37 10.28 16.06
N LEU A 125 -7.05 11.11 15.25
CA LEU A 125 -8.52 11.21 15.22
C LEU A 125 -9.06 10.82 13.84
N SER A 126 -9.26 9.51 13.61
CA SER A 126 -9.83 8.97 12.36
C SER A 126 -11.36 8.81 12.38
N ASN A 127 -12.01 9.02 13.53
CA ASN A 127 -13.45 8.83 13.69
C ASN A 127 -14.33 9.88 12.96
N TRP A 128 -13.73 10.99 12.51
CA TRP A 128 -14.47 12.07 11.86
C TRP A 128 -14.75 11.81 10.36
N THR A 129 -13.95 10.96 9.73
CA THR A 129 -14.11 10.56 8.33
C THR A 129 -15.12 9.42 8.25
N ARG A 130 -16.36 9.82 7.97
CA ARG A 130 -17.58 9.00 7.96
C ARG A 130 -17.44 7.69 7.19
N VAL A 131 -17.27 6.58 7.89
CA VAL A 131 -17.92 5.30 7.58
C VAL A 131 -18.02 4.48 8.86
N ALA A 132 -19.17 3.84 9.08
CA ALA A 132 -19.32 2.90 10.17
C ALA A 132 -18.21 1.82 10.07
N ARG A 133 -17.51 1.55 11.18
CA ARG A 133 -16.39 0.59 11.32
C ARG A 133 -14.97 1.12 11.06
N THR A 134 -14.72 2.42 11.22
CA THR A 134 -13.34 2.95 11.25
C THR A 134 -12.65 2.65 12.57
N TYR A 135 -11.45 2.08 12.51
CA TYR A 135 -10.57 1.98 13.65
C TYR A 135 -9.81 3.30 13.88
N ASN A 136 -9.37 3.51 15.12
CA ASN A 136 -8.55 4.67 15.45
C ASN A 136 -7.20 4.61 14.72
N GLY A 137 -6.82 5.73 14.11
CA GLY A 137 -5.47 5.92 13.59
C GLY A 137 -4.43 5.93 14.70
N GLY A 138 -3.16 5.79 14.31
CA GLY A 138 -2.01 5.86 15.20
C GLY A 138 -0.96 6.85 14.71
N LEU A 139 0.20 6.83 15.36
CA LEU A 139 1.40 7.53 14.91
C LEU A 139 2.30 6.55 14.18
N THR A 140 2.81 6.99 13.03
CA THR A 140 3.87 6.29 12.30
C THR A 140 5.11 7.17 12.33
N ALA A 141 6.25 6.57 12.67
CA ALA A 141 7.52 7.24 12.71
C ALA A 141 8.56 6.41 11.96
N VAL A 142 9.49 7.09 11.29
CA VAL A 142 10.68 6.48 10.71
C VAL A 142 11.83 6.75 11.65
N PHE A 143 12.50 5.69 12.09
CA PHE A 143 13.75 5.82 12.81
C PHE A 143 14.87 6.00 11.80
N ALA A 144 15.53 7.15 11.83
CA ALA A 144 16.61 7.50 10.93
C ALA A 144 17.74 8.20 11.71
N ARG A 145 18.97 8.10 11.19
CA ARG A 145 20.15 8.70 11.81
C ARG A 145 20.04 10.23 11.87
N GLU A 146 19.43 10.82 10.86
CA GLU A 146 19.25 12.26 10.69
C GLU A 146 17.78 12.55 10.33
N LYS A 147 17.36 13.80 10.40
CA LYS A 147 15.98 14.21 10.03
C LYS A 147 15.95 14.78 8.61
N ILE A 148 16.51 14.01 7.67
CA ILE A 148 16.59 14.38 6.25
C ILE A 148 16.04 13.23 5.38
N ARG A 149 15.57 13.54 4.17
CA ARG A 149 14.94 12.55 3.29
C ARG A 149 15.87 11.39 2.97
N GLU A 150 17.13 11.70 2.70
CA GLU A 150 18.21 10.79 2.33
C GLU A 150 18.45 9.73 3.41
N SER A 151 18.22 10.09 4.68
CA SER A 151 18.39 9.18 5.81
C SER A 151 17.27 8.15 5.98
N THR A 152 16.19 8.27 5.19
CA THR A 152 15.07 7.31 5.16
C THR A 152 15.12 6.37 3.95
N GLN A 153 16.07 6.59 3.04
CA GLN A 153 16.25 5.75 1.86
C GLN A 153 17.05 4.50 2.24
N TRP A 154 16.61 3.35 1.73
CA TRP A 154 17.35 2.10 1.85
C TRP A 154 18.60 2.15 0.96
N PRO A 155 19.76 1.64 1.42
CA PRO A 155 20.99 1.61 0.62
C PRO A 155 20.90 0.76 -0.64
#